data_AF-A0A2N6AMK3-F1
#
_entry.id   AF-A0A2N6AMK3-F1
#
_cell.length_a   1.000
_cell.length_b   1.000
_cell.length_c   1.000
_cell.angle_alpha   90.00
_cell.angle_beta   90.00
_cell.angle_gamma   90.00
#
_symmetry.space_group_name_H-M   'P 1'
#
loop_
_entity.id
_entity.type
_entity.pdbx_description
1 polymer ?
#
loop_
_entity_poly.entity_id
_entity_poly.type
_entity_poly.pdbx_seq_one_letter_code
_entity_poly.pdbx_strand_id
1 'polypeptide(L)'
;MEEQDLQRRVSELDSHVKLLEERVVSMERRQSMQPDMPQTALLSGSFLTRAFAVLGHYIVASLIIAIPIYIVIFVIAIVIGLSFSNM
;
A
#
# COMPACT_ATOMS: atom_id res chain seq x y z
N MET A 1 -18.64 -28.27 -50.20
CA MET A 1 -18.14 -26.89 -49.98
C MET A 1 -18.27 -26.47 -48.52
N GLU A 2 -19.33 -26.83 -47.80
CA GLU A 2 -19.53 -26.48 -46.38
C GLU A 2 -18.48 -27.06 -45.41
N GLU A 3 -18.01 -28.29 -45.63
CA GLU A 3 -16.99 -28.90 -44.74
C GLU A 3 -15.65 -28.16 -44.76
N GLN A 4 -15.25 -27.58 -45.90
CA GLN A 4 -14.03 -26.80 -46.00
C GLN A 4 -14.15 -25.47 -45.25
N ASP A 5 -15.35 -24.88 -45.23
CA ASP A 5 -15.61 -23.63 -44.53
C ASP A 5 -15.68 -23.85 -43.01
N LEU A 6 -16.24 -24.98 -42.58
CA LEU A 6 -16.20 -25.44 -41.20
C LEU A 6 -14.76 -25.70 -40.72
N GLN A 7 -13.93 -26.36 -41.54
CA GLN A 7 -12.53 -26.59 -41.22
C GLN A 7 -11.74 -25.27 -41.09
N ARG A 8 -12.01 -24.29 -41.95
CA ARG A 8 -11.40 -22.95 -41.85
C ARG A 8 -11.78 -22.26 -40.54
N ARG A 9 -13.06 -22.29 -40.17
CA ARG A 9 -13.54 -21.71 -38.91
C ARG A 9 -12.94 -22.39 -37.69
N VAL A 10 -12.80 -23.72 -37.71
CA VAL A 10 -12.15 -24.47 -36.63
C VAL A 10 -10.67 -24.08 -36.51
N SER A 11 -9.96 -23.97 -37.64
CA SER A 11 -8.56 -23.53 -37.67
C SER A 11 -8.40 -22.09 -37.16
N GLU A 12 -9.33 -21.20 -37.51
CA GLU A 12 -9.34 -19.81 -37.05
C GLU A 12 -9.61 -19.74 -35.53
N LEU A 13 -10.57 -20.50 -35.04
CA LEU A 13 -10.87 -20.59 -33.61
C LEU A 13 -9.69 -21.13 -32.80
N ASP A 14 -9.01 -22.17 -33.30
CA ASP A 14 -7.81 -22.73 -32.65
C ASP A 14 -6.68 -21.69 -32.56
N SER A 15 -6.55 -20.88 -33.62
CA SER A 15 -5.59 -19.77 -33.66
C SER A 15 -5.91 -18.70 -32.63
N HIS A 16 -7.19 -18.35 -32.47
CA HIS A 16 -7.64 -17.39 -31.46
C HIS A 16 -7.44 -17.91 -30.04
N VAL A 17 -7.74 -19.17 -29.76
CA VAL A 17 -7.54 -19.77 -28.43
C VAL A 17 -6.07 -19.70 -28.05
N LYS A 18 -5.15 -20.10 -28.95
CA LYS A 18 -3.71 -20.01 -28.70
C LYS A 18 -3.24 -18.59 -28.41
N LEU A 19 -3.75 -17.60 -29.15
CA LEU A 19 -3.38 -16.21 -28.95
C LEU A 19 -3.89 -15.67 -27.60
N LEU A 20 -5.11 -16.02 -27.20
CA LEU A 20 -5.64 -15.66 -25.89
C LEU A 20 -4.85 -16.32 -24.76
N GLU A 21 -4.50 -17.59 -24.92
CA GLU A 21 -3.71 -18.34 -23.94
C GLU A 21 -2.32 -17.71 -23.76
N GLU A 22 -1.65 -17.35 -24.85
CA GLU A 22 -0.37 -16.63 -24.80
C GLU A 22 -0.49 -15.26 -24.11
N ARG A 23 -1.58 -14.53 -24.38
CA ARG A 23 -1.88 -13.26 -23.70
C ARG A 23 -2.06 -13.44 -22.20
N VAL A 24 -2.86 -14.43 -21.77
CA VAL A 24 -3.08 -14.74 -20.36
C VAL A 24 -1.77 -15.09 -19.67
N VAL A 25 -0.97 -16.00 -20.24
CA VAL A 25 0.33 -16.39 -19.67
C VAL A 25 1.28 -15.19 -19.56
N SER A 26 1.28 -14.29 -20.55
CA SER A 26 2.10 -13.07 -20.49
C SER A 26 1.65 -12.09 -19.40
N MET A 27 0.34 -12.03 -19.11
CA MET A 27 -0.22 -11.20 -18.04
C MET A 27 0.08 -11.81 -16.66
N GLU A 28 -0.12 -13.12 -16.49
CA GLU A 28 0.19 -13.83 -15.26
C GLU A 28 1.69 -13.77 -14.92
N ARG A 29 2.56 -13.88 -15.94
CA ARG A 29 4.01 -13.74 -15.76
C ARG A 29 4.40 -12.31 -15.34
N ARG A 30 3.72 -11.29 -15.85
CA ARG A 30 3.90 -9.89 -15.41
C ARG A 30 3.36 -9.63 -14.01
N GLN A 31 2.31 -10.34 -13.60
CA GLN A 31 1.73 -10.23 -12.28
C GLN A 31 2.57 -10.94 -11.22
N SER A 32 3.15 -12.10 -11.55
CA SER A 32 4.08 -12.82 -10.67
C SER A 32 5.46 -12.16 -10.54
N MET A 33 5.85 -11.30 -11.51
CA MET A 33 7.04 -10.46 -11.42
C MET A 33 6.80 -9.11 -10.73
N GLN A 34 5.54 -8.73 -10.46
CA GLN A 34 5.30 -7.59 -9.59
C GLN A 34 5.61 -8.03 -8.16
N PRO A 35 6.57 -7.36 -7.48
CA PRO A 35 6.80 -7.64 -6.07
C PRO A 35 5.47 -7.46 -5.36
N ASP A 36 5.12 -8.44 -4.53
CA ASP A 36 3.90 -8.48 -3.73
C ASP A 36 3.78 -7.14 -3.00
N MET A 37 3.04 -6.20 -3.61
CA MET A 37 3.10 -4.81 -3.17
C MET A 37 2.51 -4.80 -1.78
N PRO A 38 3.24 -4.28 -0.77
CA PRO A 38 2.80 -4.39 0.60
C PRO A 38 1.43 -3.74 0.71
N GLN A 39 0.43 -4.53 1.10
CA GLN A 39 -0.95 -4.09 1.30
C GLN A 39 -1.00 -3.10 2.47
N THR A 40 -0.57 -1.87 2.19
CA THR A 40 -0.63 -0.76 3.12
C THR A 40 -1.78 0.13 2.67
N ALA A 41 -2.50 0.68 3.65
CA ALA A 41 -3.58 1.65 3.38
C ALA A 41 -3.10 2.90 2.61
N LEU A 42 -1.78 3.08 2.46
CA LEU A 42 -1.13 4.14 1.66
C LEU A 42 -1.28 3.92 0.14
N LEU A 43 -1.47 2.67 -0.29
CA LEU A 43 -1.64 2.25 -1.68
C LEU A 43 -3.12 1.97 -2.04
N SER A 44 -4.05 2.20 -1.11
CA SER A 44 -5.48 1.96 -1.38
C SER A 44 -5.99 2.92 -2.46
N GLY A 45 -6.79 2.43 -3.41
CA GLY A 45 -7.35 3.23 -4.50
C GLY A 45 -8.26 4.39 -4.06
N SER A 46 -8.66 4.43 -2.79
CA SER A 46 -9.43 5.52 -2.20
C SER A 46 -8.52 6.58 -1.55
N PHE A 47 -8.64 7.83 -2.00
CA PHE A 47 -7.92 8.98 -1.42
C PHE A 47 -8.26 9.20 0.06
N LEU A 48 -9.49 8.91 0.47
CA LEU A 48 -9.96 9.13 1.84
C LEU A 48 -9.22 8.23 2.83
N THR A 49 -9.09 6.94 2.50
CA THR A 49 -8.39 5.94 3.32
C THR A 49 -6.91 6.28 3.48
N ARG A 50 -6.28 6.76 2.42
CA ARG A 50 -4.88 7.24 2.45
C ARG A 50 -4.72 8.46 3.34
N ALA A 51 -5.62 9.44 3.25
CA ALA A 51 -5.56 10.64 4.05
C ALA A 51 -5.71 10.35 5.56
N PHE A 52 -6.64 9.47 5.94
CA PHE A 52 -6.80 9.06 7.34
C PHE A 52 -5.63 8.23 7.87
N ALA A 53 -5.00 7.38 7.03
CA ALA A 53 -3.81 6.64 7.42
C ALA A 53 -2.64 7.59 7.75
N VAL A 54 -2.41 8.61 6.92
CA VAL A 54 -1.36 9.61 7.15
C VAL A 54 -1.69 10.47 8.37
N LEU A 55 -2.93 10.94 8.50
CA LEU A 55 -3.38 11.75 9.64
C LEU A 55 -3.21 10.98 10.96
N GLY A 56 -3.69 9.74 11.01
CA GLY A 56 -3.57 8.88 12.19
C GLY A 56 -2.12 8.63 12.56
N HIS A 57 -1.25 8.37 11.58
CA HIS A 57 0.17 8.17 11.82
C HIS A 57 0.84 9.44 12.38
N TYR A 58 0.54 10.62 11.83
CA TYR A 58 1.08 11.89 12.33
C TYR A 58 0.63 12.20 13.77
N ILE A 59 -0.64 11.96 14.09
CA ILE A 59 -1.17 12.20 15.44
C ILE A 59 -0.48 11.28 16.45
N VAL A 60 -0.43 9.97 16.17
CA VAL A 60 0.15 8.98 17.08
C VAL A 60 1.66 9.21 17.23
N ALA A 61 2.37 9.46 16.13
CA ALA A 61 3.81 9.77 16.17
C ALA A 61 4.09 11.04 16.99
N SER A 62 3.32 12.11 16.76
CA SER A 62 3.47 13.36 17.51
C SER A 62 3.22 13.15 19.00
N LEU A 63 2.25 12.32 19.37
CA LEU A 63 1.96 12.01 20.77
C LEU A 63 3.09 11.21 21.43
N ILE A 64 3.58 10.17 20.73
CA ILE A 64 4.70 9.34 21.21
C ILE A 64 5.96 10.17 21.41
N ILE A 65 6.21 11.17 20.56
CA ILE A 65 7.37 12.07 20.67
C ILE A 65 7.16 13.12 21.75
N ALA A 66 5.96 13.70 21.85
CA ALA A 66 5.68 14.78 22.80
C ALA A 66 5.74 14.32 24.25
N ILE A 67 5.21 13.14 24.58
CA ILE A 67 5.16 12.62 25.96
C ILE A 67 6.55 12.65 26.66
N PRO A 68 7.60 12.01 26.13
CA PRO A 68 8.90 12.00 26.79
C PRO A 68 9.53 13.40 26.85
N ILE A 69 9.33 14.25 25.82
CA ILE A 69 9.82 15.63 25.83
C ILE A 69 9.19 16.41 27.00
N TYR A 70 7.87 16.33 27.15
CA TYR A 70 7.18 17.01 28.25
C TYR A 70 7.55 16.46 29.62
N ILE A 71 7.80 15.15 29.75
CA ILE A 71 8.30 14.56 31.00
C ILE A 71 9.65 15.19 31.38
N VAL A 72 10.59 15.29 30.44
CA VAL A 72 11.91 15.89 30.68
C VAL A 72 11.76 17.37 31.08
N ILE A 73 10.97 18.13 30.33
CA ILE A 73 10.70 19.54 30.65
C ILE A 73 10.08 19.69 32.04
N PHE A 74 9.13 18.82 32.39
CA PHE A 74 8.46 18.83 33.69
C PHE A 74 9.43 18.57 34.85
N VAL A 75 10.32 17.59 34.70
CA VAL A 75 11.36 17.30 35.70
C VAL A 75 12.30 18.50 35.87
N ILE A 76 12.75 19.10 34.77
CA ILE A 76 13.61 20.29 34.81
C ILE A 76 12.90 21.45 35.52
N ALA A 77 11.62 21.69 35.20
CA ALA A 77 10.82 22.74 35.82
C ALA A 77 10.67 22.53 37.34
N ILE A 78 10.46 21.29 37.80
CA ILE A 78 10.41 20.97 39.23
C ILE A 78 11.74 21.28 39.90
N VAL A 79 12.86 20.82 39.34
CA VAL A 79 14.19 21.04 39.93
C VAL A 79 14.50 22.53 40.05
N ILE A 80 14.20 23.30 39.00
CA ILE A 80 14.36 24.75 39.01
C ILE A 80 13.46 25.38 40.07
N GLY A 81 12.16 25.02 40.10
CA GLY A 81 11.20 25.57 41.07
C GLY A 81 11.59 25.29 42.52
N LEU A 82 12.04 24.08 42.83
CA LEU A 82 12.54 23.72 44.16
C LEU A 82 13.81 24.51 44.52
N SER A 83 14.71 24.70 43.56
CA SER A 83 15.94 25.48 43.77
C SER A 83 15.62 26.94 44.10
N PHE A 84 14.64 27.53 43.41
CA PHE A 84 14.17 28.89 43.69
C PHE A 84 13.42 28.98 45.04
N SER A 85 12.66 27.96 45.43
CA SER A 85 11.94 27.96 46.72
C SER A 85 12.88 27.84 47.94
N ASN A 86 14.08 27.30 47.75
CA ASN A 86 15.07 27.09 48.81
C ASN A 86 16.05 28.28 48.97
N MET A 87 15.99 29.29 48.09
CA MET A 87 16.74 30.56 48.20
C MET A 87 15.91 31.62 48.89
#